data_AF-A0A935IKI0-F1
#
_entry.id   AF-A0A935IKI0-F1
#
_cell.length_a   1.000
_cell.length_b   1.000
_cell.length_c   1.000
_cell.angle_alpha   90.00
_cell.angle_beta   90.00
_cell.angle_gamma   90.00
#
_symmetry.space_group_name_H-M   'P 1'
#
loop_
_entity.id
_entity.type
_entity.pdbx_description
1 polymer ?
#
loop_
_entity_poly.entity_id
_entity_poly.type
_entity_poly.pdbx_seq_one_letter_code
_entity_poly.pdbx_strand_id
1 'polypeptide(L)'
;MTDAIRGIGVSPGAAVGPVVQVRPPVRPPDSEPAAADPAAEHVRVKAVFESVAVTLEERASGADETAQQILTATALIARDKGLQKAIGKHLAAGKGPATAVTAAVEEYAAQFEALGGYFAERVTDLKDVRNRAVARLLGKADPGVPDFDVPSVIVAHDLAPAETATLNPSMVRAIVTEAGGRTSHTAILAAQMGIPAVVQFAGATTIPAGTVVAVDGDSGEVTLNPSEDYQRELVGKRERRRSALAGSAGPGRTRDGHPIALLANIGGVDDAVSAAAQDLEGVGLFRTEFVFLSRDSAPTLAEQTEIYTKVFEPFGTRRVVVRTLDAGADKPLAFADLGPEENPALGKRGLRLSALRPDLLDTQLEALGAAAKVTRAEVKVMAPMVATPEEAAWFARRVRENGLPSVGVMIEVPGAALLAKQVLAEVDFGSLGTNDLAQYTMAADRMEGELSDLLDPWQPAVLKVIGHACDGAKVAGKPMGVCGEAGGDPLLALVLAGLGVGSLSMAPSKVGIVRFSLSLHDLATCHGMATAALDARTAADAREAVIAMAHEDLTALL
;
A
#
# COMPACT_ATOMS: atom_id res chain seq x y z
N MET A 1 12.12 -29.14 2.95
CA MET A 1 11.82 -27.73 3.23
C MET A 1 10.39 -27.56 2.77
N THR A 2 9.45 -27.47 3.71
CA THR A 2 8.07 -27.14 3.37
C THR A 2 8.08 -25.72 2.82
N ASP A 3 7.67 -25.52 1.57
CA ASP A 3 7.50 -24.18 1.02
C ASP A 3 6.63 -23.39 1.99
N ALA A 4 7.24 -22.42 2.66
CA ALA A 4 6.55 -21.58 3.62
C ALA A 4 5.58 -20.72 2.82
N ILE A 5 4.29 -21.03 2.90
CA ILE A 5 3.25 -20.17 2.34
C ILE A 5 3.43 -18.80 3.01
N ARG A 6 3.61 -17.75 2.21
CA ARG A 6 3.91 -16.40 2.67
C ARG A 6 2.88 -15.44 2.10
N GLY A 7 2.34 -14.57 2.95
CA GLY A 7 1.45 -13.49 2.52
C GLY A 7 2.21 -12.16 2.41
N ILE A 8 1.46 -11.08 2.23
CA ILE A 8 1.97 -9.70 2.22
C ILE A 8 1.80 -9.12 3.62
N GLY A 9 2.90 -8.82 4.30
CA GLY A 9 2.89 -8.04 5.53
C GLY A 9 2.40 -6.61 5.27
N VAL A 10 1.33 -6.19 5.94
CA VAL A 10 0.70 -4.85 5.76
C VAL A 10 0.73 -3.99 7.01
N SER A 11 0.84 -4.60 8.19
CA SER A 11 1.05 -3.90 9.45
C SER A 11 2.16 -4.61 10.22
N PRO A 12 3.22 -3.90 10.65
CA PRO A 12 4.42 -4.50 11.23
C PRO A 12 4.17 -5.06 12.63
N GLY A 13 5.12 -5.87 13.11
CA GLY A 13 5.10 -6.49 14.42
C GLY A 13 4.94 -8.01 14.35
N ALA A 14 4.97 -8.64 15.51
CA ALA A 14 4.79 -10.07 15.62
C ALA A 14 3.87 -10.43 16.79
N ALA A 15 3.09 -11.48 16.59
CA ALA A 15 2.11 -11.95 17.55
C ALA A 15 1.92 -13.45 17.46
N VAL A 16 1.58 -14.06 18.60
CA VAL A 16 1.22 -15.46 18.70
C VAL A 16 -0.13 -15.56 19.38
N GLY A 17 -1.01 -16.40 18.85
CA GLY A 17 -2.30 -16.67 19.47
C GLY A 17 -3.08 -17.78 18.79
N PRO A 18 -4.12 -18.31 19.44
CA PRO A 18 -5.05 -19.24 18.81
C PRO A 18 -5.84 -18.52 17.71
N VAL A 19 -6.17 -19.27 16.67
CA VAL A 19 -6.96 -18.76 15.54
C VAL A 19 -8.42 -18.63 15.91
N VAL A 20 -8.97 -17.45 15.65
CA VAL A 20 -10.40 -17.20 15.60
C VAL A 20 -10.76 -16.99 14.13
N GLN A 21 -11.53 -17.95 13.61
CA GLN A 21 -11.93 -17.93 12.21
C GLN A 21 -13.21 -17.12 12.04
N VAL A 22 -13.15 -16.12 11.14
CA VAL A 22 -14.32 -15.34 10.74
C VAL A 22 -15.29 -16.25 10.02
N ARG A 23 -16.55 -16.26 10.47
CA ARG A 23 -17.58 -17.13 9.90
C ARG A 23 -17.93 -16.65 8.50
N PRO A 24 -17.85 -17.51 7.48
CA PRO A 24 -18.14 -17.10 6.12
C PRO A 24 -19.64 -16.79 5.94
N PRO A 25 -20.00 -16.01 4.91
CA PRO A 25 -21.38 -15.81 4.51
C PRO A 25 -22.14 -17.13 4.30
N VAL A 26 -23.36 -17.20 4.80
CA VAL A 26 -24.27 -18.32 4.52
C VAL A 26 -24.95 -18.09 3.17
N ARG A 27 -24.83 -19.05 2.26
CA ARG A 27 -25.57 -19.05 0.99
C ARG A 27 -26.91 -19.79 1.10
N PRO A 28 -27.96 -19.33 0.39
CA PRO A 28 -29.19 -20.10 0.25
C PRO A 28 -28.92 -21.44 -0.46
N PRO A 29 -29.69 -22.52 -0.16
CA PRO A 29 -29.62 -23.76 -0.92
C PRO A 29 -30.04 -23.58 -2.37
N ASP A 30 -29.38 -24.25 -3.33
CA ASP A 30 -29.69 -24.15 -4.76
C ASP A 30 -31.14 -24.56 -5.10
N SER A 31 -31.72 -25.45 -4.29
CA SER A 31 -33.09 -25.95 -4.44
C SER A 31 -33.98 -25.55 -3.25
N GLU A 32 -33.88 -24.30 -2.78
CA GLU A 32 -34.78 -23.80 -1.73
C GLU A 32 -36.23 -23.79 -2.24
N PRO A 33 -37.18 -24.46 -1.56
CA PRO A 33 -38.56 -24.54 -2.01
C PRO A 33 -39.25 -23.17 -1.97
N ALA A 34 -40.21 -22.97 -2.87
CA ALA A 34 -41.07 -21.80 -2.85
C ALA A 34 -41.83 -21.68 -1.51
N ALA A 35 -42.04 -20.44 -1.05
CA ALA A 35 -42.86 -20.20 0.13
C ALA A 35 -44.30 -20.68 -0.12
N ALA A 36 -44.82 -21.54 0.77
CA ALA A 36 -46.19 -22.03 0.69
C ALA A 36 -47.23 -20.91 0.85
N ASP A 37 -46.90 -19.90 1.66
CA ASP A 37 -47.65 -18.64 1.79
C ASP A 37 -46.64 -17.47 1.69
N PRO A 38 -46.51 -16.85 0.50
CA PRO A 38 -45.60 -15.73 0.30
C PRO A 38 -45.87 -14.52 1.20
N ALA A 39 -47.13 -14.28 1.59
CA ALA A 39 -47.49 -13.14 2.43
C ALA A 39 -47.07 -13.37 3.88
N ALA A 40 -47.35 -14.55 4.43
CA ALA A 40 -46.90 -14.94 5.76
C ALA A 40 -45.36 -14.98 5.84
N GLU A 41 -44.70 -15.52 4.80
CA GLU A 41 -43.24 -15.59 4.77
C GLU A 41 -42.60 -14.20 4.69
N HIS A 42 -43.21 -13.26 3.97
CA HIS A 42 -42.73 -11.87 3.94
C HIS A 42 -42.78 -11.23 5.34
N VAL A 43 -43.80 -11.51 6.16
CA VAL A 43 -43.85 -11.04 7.55
C VAL A 43 -42.67 -11.62 8.36
N ARG A 44 -42.38 -12.92 8.19
CA ARG A 44 -41.24 -13.58 8.83
C ARG A 44 -39.91 -12.96 8.41
N VAL A 45 -39.69 -12.76 7.11
CA VAL A 45 -38.46 -12.14 6.59
C VAL A 45 -38.29 -10.72 7.14
N LYS A 46 -39.37 -9.93 7.16
CA LYS A 46 -39.32 -8.58 7.74
C LYS A 46 -38.92 -8.59 9.22
N ALA A 47 -39.44 -9.53 10.00
CA ALA A 47 -39.05 -9.70 11.40
C ALA A 47 -37.57 -10.11 11.54
N VAL A 48 -37.05 -10.94 10.64
CA VAL A 48 -35.61 -11.27 10.60
C VAL A 48 -34.77 -10.03 10.32
N PHE A 49 -35.13 -9.22 9.33
CA PHE A 49 -34.42 -7.97 9.03
C PHE A 49 -34.44 -6.99 10.19
N GLU A 50 -35.59 -6.87 10.88
CA GLU A 50 -35.69 -6.05 12.09
C GLU A 50 -34.74 -6.57 13.19
N SER A 51 -34.67 -7.89 13.39
CA SER A 51 -33.71 -8.46 14.35
C SER A 51 -32.26 -8.15 13.96
N VAL A 52 -31.92 -8.12 12.67
CA VAL A 52 -30.57 -7.77 12.20
C VAL A 52 -30.28 -6.30 12.52
N ALA A 53 -31.23 -5.41 12.25
CA ALA A 53 -31.11 -3.99 12.57
C ALA A 53 -30.87 -3.77 14.07
N VAL A 54 -31.66 -4.41 14.93
CA VAL A 54 -31.51 -4.32 16.39
C VAL A 54 -30.12 -4.77 16.84
N THR A 55 -29.62 -5.91 16.35
CA THR A 55 -28.27 -6.39 16.71
C THR A 55 -27.17 -5.42 16.26
N LEU A 56 -27.32 -4.78 15.10
CA LEU A 56 -26.36 -3.78 14.62
C LEU A 56 -26.38 -2.51 15.49
N GLU A 57 -27.56 -2.07 15.95
CA GLU A 57 -27.71 -0.93 16.85
C GLU A 57 -27.17 -1.21 18.26
N GLU A 58 -27.38 -2.42 18.77
CA GLU A 58 -26.79 -2.87 20.03
C GLU A 58 -25.25 -2.84 19.95
N ARG A 59 -24.68 -3.32 18.84
CA ARG A 59 -23.23 -3.25 18.59
C ARG A 59 -22.75 -1.80 18.46
N ALA A 60 -23.51 -0.94 17.79
CA ALA A 60 -23.18 0.47 17.61
C ALA A 60 -23.09 1.21 18.96
N SER A 61 -23.91 0.83 19.93
CA SER A 61 -23.95 1.46 21.26
C SER A 61 -22.69 1.23 22.10
N GLY A 62 -21.90 0.20 21.78
CA GLY A 62 -20.65 -0.12 22.47
C GLY A 62 -19.39 0.24 21.68
N ALA A 63 -19.52 0.89 20.52
CA ALA A 63 -18.42 1.18 19.61
C ALA A 63 -17.97 2.66 19.68
N ASP A 64 -16.84 2.97 19.04
CA ASP A 64 -16.41 4.37 18.86
C ASP A 64 -17.32 5.14 17.89
N GLU A 65 -17.14 6.45 17.80
CA GLU A 65 -18.02 7.35 17.02
C GLU A 65 -18.06 6.98 15.52
N THR A 66 -16.93 6.57 14.94
CA THR A 66 -16.85 6.18 13.52
C THR A 66 -17.54 4.83 13.29
N ALA A 67 -17.26 3.85 14.14
CA ALA A 67 -17.90 2.54 14.13
C ALA A 67 -19.43 2.64 14.35
N GLN A 68 -19.86 3.52 15.25
CA GLN A 68 -21.27 3.78 15.53
C GLN A 68 -22.01 4.31 14.30
N GLN A 69 -21.40 5.24 13.55
CA GLN A 69 -21.98 5.77 12.32
C GLN A 69 -22.16 4.68 11.25
N ILE A 70 -21.13 3.84 11.05
CA ILE A 70 -21.18 2.72 10.09
C ILE A 70 -22.28 1.74 10.47
N LEU A 71 -22.30 1.26 11.71
CA LEU A 71 -23.26 0.26 12.17
C LEU A 71 -24.71 0.79 12.15
N THR A 72 -24.91 2.04 12.53
CA THR A 72 -26.23 2.70 12.46
C THR A 72 -26.71 2.83 11.01
N ALA A 73 -25.82 3.23 10.09
CA ALA A 73 -26.15 3.32 8.68
C ALA A 73 -26.48 1.95 8.07
N THR A 74 -25.81 0.89 8.48
CA THR A 74 -26.11 -0.49 8.05
C THR A 74 -27.44 -0.99 8.63
N ALA A 75 -27.77 -0.62 9.87
CA ALA A 75 -29.08 -0.91 10.47
C ALA A 75 -30.23 -0.23 9.69
N LEU A 76 -30.01 0.99 9.18
CA LEU A 76 -30.99 1.68 8.33
C LEU A 76 -31.23 0.95 7.00
N ILE A 77 -30.19 0.35 6.39
CA ILE A 77 -30.35 -0.50 5.20
C ILE A 77 -31.28 -1.68 5.51
N ALA A 78 -31.09 -2.34 6.66
CA ALA A 78 -31.92 -3.47 7.06
C ALA A 78 -33.41 -3.09 7.21
N ARG A 79 -33.70 -1.82 7.54
CA ARG A 79 -35.08 -1.29 7.64
C ARG A 79 -35.59 -0.59 6.37
N ASP A 80 -34.84 -0.64 5.27
CA ASP A 80 -35.25 0.03 4.04
C ASP A 80 -36.55 -0.55 3.46
N LYS A 81 -37.50 0.34 3.17
CA LYS A 81 -38.83 -0.04 2.67
C LYS A 81 -38.79 -0.51 1.21
N GLY A 82 -37.85 0.02 0.42
CA GLY A 82 -37.65 -0.39 -0.97
C GLY A 82 -37.16 -1.83 -1.05
N LEU A 83 -36.16 -2.18 -0.26
CA LEU A 83 -35.62 -3.52 -0.15
C LEU A 83 -36.69 -4.53 0.29
N GLN A 84 -37.47 -4.23 1.34
CA GLN A 84 -38.57 -5.09 1.77
C GLN A 84 -39.61 -5.31 0.65
N LYS A 85 -39.95 -4.26 -0.09
CA LYS A 85 -40.87 -4.37 -1.23
C LYS A 85 -40.32 -5.27 -2.34
N ALA A 86 -39.02 -5.19 -2.63
CA ALA A 86 -38.36 -6.04 -3.63
C ALA A 86 -38.34 -7.52 -3.20
N ILE A 87 -38.03 -7.79 -1.93
CA ILE A 87 -38.10 -9.15 -1.34
C ILE A 87 -39.51 -9.73 -1.51
N GLY A 88 -40.54 -8.95 -1.16
CA GLY A 88 -41.94 -9.37 -1.32
C GLY A 88 -42.31 -9.75 -2.76
N LYS A 89 -41.79 -9.03 -3.76
CA LYS A 89 -42.00 -9.36 -5.18
C LYS A 89 -41.36 -10.71 -5.54
N HIS A 90 -40.16 -10.99 -5.06
CA HIS A 90 -39.48 -12.25 -5.32
C HIS A 90 -40.16 -13.46 -4.65
N LEU A 91 -40.65 -13.28 -3.42
CA LEU A 91 -41.48 -14.29 -2.74
C LEU A 91 -42.76 -14.57 -3.54
N ALA A 92 -43.47 -13.53 -3.98
CA ALA A 92 -44.68 -13.67 -4.79
C ALA A 92 -44.41 -14.32 -6.17
N ALA A 93 -43.20 -14.19 -6.69
CA ALA A 93 -42.74 -14.85 -7.91
C ALA A 93 -42.31 -16.31 -7.70
N GLY A 94 -42.53 -16.89 -6.51
CA GLY A 94 -42.28 -18.30 -6.21
C GLY A 94 -40.85 -18.64 -5.80
N LYS A 95 -40.02 -17.65 -5.43
CA LYS A 95 -38.70 -17.93 -4.84
C LYS A 95 -38.83 -18.34 -3.36
N GLY A 96 -37.93 -19.20 -2.91
CA GLY A 96 -37.76 -19.47 -1.47
C GLY A 96 -37.30 -18.22 -0.70
N PRO A 97 -37.52 -18.16 0.63
CA PRO A 97 -37.26 -16.97 1.42
C PRO A 97 -35.81 -16.46 1.40
N ALA A 98 -34.81 -17.31 1.60
CA ALA A 98 -33.40 -16.90 1.57
C ALA A 98 -32.94 -16.49 0.16
N THR A 99 -33.48 -17.17 -0.86
CA THR A 99 -33.25 -16.88 -2.29
C THR A 99 -33.89 -15.56 -2.71
N ALA A 100 -35.09 -15.25 -2.20
CA ALA A 100 -35.78 -13.99 -2.44
C ALA A 100 -35.02 -12.80 -1.84
N VAL A 101 -34.50 -12.96 -0.62
CA VAL A 101 -33.61 -11.99 0.02
C VAL A 101 -32.35 -11.76 -0.80
N THR A 102 -31.68 -12.84 -1.20
CA THR A 102 -30.45 -12.76 -2.01
C THR A 102 -30.69 -12.05 -3.33
N ALA A 103 -31.76 -12.40 -4.04
CA ALA A 103 -32.09 -11.80 -5.33
C ALA A 103 -32.40 -10.30 -5.23
N ALA A 104 -33.17 -9.88 -4.22
CA ALA A 104 -33.48 -8.47 -4.01
C ALA A 104 -32.21 -7.66 -3.74
N VAL A 105 -31.31 -8.19 -2.91
CA VAL A 105 -30.05 -7.50 -2.57
C VAL A 105 -29.12 -7.43 -3.78
N GLU A 106 -28.99 -8.49 -4.58
CA GLU A 106 -28.15 -8.45 -5.78
C GLU A 106 -28.66 -7.42 -6.83
N GLU A 107 -29.98 -7.23 -6.94
CA GLU A 107 -30.55 -6.18 -7.81
C GLU A 107 -30.12 -4.78 -7.37
N TYR A 108 -30.22 -4.48 -6.07
CA TYR A 108 -29.80 -3.19 -5.52
C TYR A 108 -28.27 -3.03 -5.54
N ALA A 109 -27.51 -4.11 -5.29
CA ALA A 109 -26.06 -4.09 -5.39
C ALA A 109 -25.61 -3.70 -6.79
N ALA A 110 -26.16 -4.31 -7.83
CA ALA A 110 -25.84 -3.97 -9.22
C ALA A 110 -26.19 -2.51 -9.56
N GLN A 111 -27.31 -1.99 -9.05
CA GLN A 111 -27.68 -0.59 -9.23
C GLN A 111 -26.68 0.36 -8.54
N PHE A 112 -26.25 0.01 -7.33
CA PHE A 112 -25.31 0.82 -6.55
C PHE A 112 -23.90 0.80 -7.14
N GLU A 113 -23.44 -0.37 -7.62
CA GLU A 113 -22.19 -0.51 -8.36
C GLU A 113 -22.22 0.34 -9.64
N ALA A 114 -23.32 0.33 -10.38
CA ALA A 114 -23.46 1.14 -11.60
C ALA A 114 -23.50 2.66 -11.36
N LEU A 115 -23.98 3.10 -10.20
CA LEU A 115 -23.98 4.52 -9.81
C LEU A 115 -22.60 5.03 -9.40
N GLY A 116 -21.69 4.15 -8.99
CA GLY A 116 -20.32 4.49 -8.61
C GLY A 116 -20.20 5.34 -7.35
N GLY A 117 -18.96 5.73 -7.02
CA GLY A 117 -18.62 6.58 -5.88
C GLY A 117 -19.17 6.04 -4.55
N TYR A 118 -19.81 6.92 -3.77
CA TYR A 118 -20.40 6.59 -2.47
C TYR A 118 -21.37 5.40 -2.51
N PHE A 119 -22.13 5.22 -3.59
CA PHE A 119 -23.09 4.10 -3.68
C PHE A 119 -22.38 2.75 -3.84
N ALA A 120 -21.30 2.70 -4.63
CA ALA A 120 -20.52 1.49 -4.80
C ALA A 120 -19.86 1.04 -3.47
N GLU A 121 -19.41 1.99 -2.65
CA GLU A 121 -18.87 1.70 -1.31
C GLU A 121 -19.91 1.09 -0.36
N ARG A 122 -21.20 1.40 -0.54
CA ARG A 122 -22.30 0.88 0.30
C ARG A 122 -22.76 -0.53 -0.07
N VAL A 123 -22.23 -1.10 -1.15
CA VAL A 123 -22.58 -2.44 -1.62
C VAL A 123 -22.17 -3.51 -0.62
N THR A 124 -21.03 -3.33 0.06
CA THR A 124 -20.56 -4.23 1.11
C THR A 124 -21.53 -4.28 2.29
N ASP A 125 -22.08 -3.14 2.70
CA ASP A 125 -23.06 -3.06 3.79
C ASP A 125 -24.37 -3.78 3.42
N LEU A 126 -24.82 -3.61 2.18
CA LEU A 126 -26.02 -4.29 1.67
C LEU A 126 -25.82 -5.81 1.64
N LYS A 127 -24.64 -6.27 1.19
CA LYS A 127 -24.26 -7.68 1.18
C LYS A 127 -24.12 -8.24 2.61
N ASP A 128 -23.64 -7.47 3.58
CA ASP A 128 -23.59 -7.88 5.00
C ASP A 128 -24.99 -8.11 5.59
N VAL A 129 -25.91 -7.16 5.41
CA VAL A 129 -27.31 -7.28 5.85
C VAL A 129 -27.97 -8.53 5.25
N ARG A 130 -27.75 -8.78 3.95
CA ARG A 130 -28.22 -10.01 3.29
C ARG A 130 -27.69 -11.25 3.98
N ASN A 131 -26.37 -11.33 4.18
CA ASN A 131 -25.72 -12.53 4.69
C ASN A 131 -26.23 -12.87 6.10
N ARG A 132 -26.42 -11.86 6.97
CA ARG A 132 -27.01 -12.02 8.31
C ARG A 132 -28.48 -12.46 8.23
N ALA A 133 -29.29 -11.83 7.38
CA ALA A 133 -30.69 -12.19 7.22
C ALA A 133 -30.86 -13.63 6.72
N VAL A 134 -30.07 -14.04 5.73
CA VAL A 134 -30.06 -15.41 5.20
C VAL A 134 -29.63 -16.41 6.27
N ALA A 135 -28.59 -16.12 7.05
CA ALA A 135 -28.15 -16.99 8.14
C ALA A 135 -29.29 -17.24 9.15
N ARG A 136 -29.95 -16.17 9.61
CA ARG A 136 -31.07 -16.26 10.56
C ARG A 136 -32.29 -16.97 9.99
N LEU A 137 -32.64 -16.75 8.72
CA LEU A 137 -33.72 -17.46 8.05
C LEU A 137 -33.48 -18.97 7.98
N LEU A 138 -32.22 -19.38 7.85
CA LEU A 138 -31.78 -20.77 7.80
C LEU A 138 -31.43 -21.35 9.18
N GLY A 139 -31.63 -20.60 10.27
CA GLY A 139 -31.31 -21.03 11.63
C GLY A 139 -29.81 -21.24 11.88
N LYS A 140 -28.95 -20.57 11.12
CA LYS A 140 -27.49 -20.60 11.26
C LYS A 140 -27.00 -19.37 12.03
N ALA A 141 -25.80 -19.48 12.61
CA ALA A 141 -25.15 -18.36 13.27
C ALA A 141 -24.83 -17.22 12.27
N ASP A 142 -24.90 -15.98 12.76
CA ASP A 142 -24.53 -14.81 11.97
C ASP A 142 -23.08 -14.91 11.45
N PRO A 143 -22.82 -14.46 10.21
CA PRO A 143 -21.47 -14.33 9.67
C PRO A 143 -20.67 -13.25 10.41
N GLY A 144 -19.35 -13.31 10.24
CA GLY A 144 -18.39 -12.39 10.83
C GLY A 144 -17.62 -12.96 12.01
N VAL A 145 -16.96 -12.07 12.75
CA VAL A 145 -16.09 -12.44 13.88
C VAL A 145 -16.95 -13.07 14.99
N PRO A 146 -16.71 -14.34 15.36
CA PRO A 146 -17.42 -14.97 16.47
C PRO A 146 -16.98 -14.35 17.81
N ASP A 147 -17.73 -14.58 18.88
CA ASP A 147 -17.25 -14.23 20.23
C ASP A 147 -16.07 -15.12 20.63
N PHE A 148 -15.08 -14.53 21.30
CA PHE A 148 -13.89 -15.22 21.80
C PHE A 148 -13.41 -14.59 23.11
N ASP A 149 -12.86 -15.41 24.00
CA ASP A 149 -12.57 -15.09 25.39
C ASP A 149 -11.08 -15.03 25.73
N VAL A 150 -10.22 -15.39 24.77
CA VAL A 150 -8.76 -15.30 24.88
C VAL A 150 -8.17 -14.44 23.76
N PRO A 151 -7.10 -13.65 24.01
CA PRO A 151 -6.47 -12.88 22.95
C PRO A 151 -6.01 -13.76 21.78
N SER A 152 -6.50 -13.48 20.58
CA SER A 152 -6.49 -14.40 19.43
C SER A 152 -6.05 -13.75 18.12
N VAL A 153 -5.67 -14.57 17.14
CA VAL A 153 -5.38 -14.14 15.76
C VAL A 153 -6.64 -14.30 14.91
N ILE A 154 -7.10 -13.21 14.29
CA ILE A 154 -8.29 -13.20 13.45
C ILE A 154 -7.90 -13.67 12.05
N VAL A 155 -8.58 -14.70 11.56
CA VAL A 155 -8.34 -15.26 10.23
C VAL A 155 -9.60 -15.17 9.37
N ALA A 156 -9.51 -14.55 8.20
CA ALA A 156 -10.66 -14.30 7.33
C ALA A 156 -10.33 -14.46 5.84
N HIS A 157 -11.36 -14.54 5.00
CA HIS A 157 -11.16 -14.30 3.56
C HIS A 157 -10.85 -12.82 3.33
N ASP A 158 -11.72 -11.97 3.87
CA ASP A 158 -11.58 -10.52 3.96
C ASP A 158 -12.36 -10.07 5.21
N LEU A 159 -12.17 -8.82 5.66
CA LEU A 159 -12.91 -8.24 6.78
C LEU A 159 -13.74 -7.06 6.30
N ALA A 160 -15.06 -7.13 6.51
CA ALA A 160 -15.96 -6.04 6.19
C ALA A 160 -15.84 -4.89 7.21
N PRO A 161 -16.10 -3.62 6.84
CA PRO A 161 -16.03 -2.47 7.75
C PRO A 161 -16.86 -2.65 9.04
N ALA A 162 -18.05 -3.25 8.93
CA ALA A 162 -18.91 -3.53 10.09
C ALA A 162 -18.32 -4.58 11.05
N GLU A 163 -17.49 -5.49 10.55
CA GLU A 163 -16.80 -6.50 11.37
C GLU A 163 -15.62 -5.87 12.10
N THR A 164 -14.82 -5.07 11.37
CA THR A 164 -13.67 -4.35 11.93
C THR A 164 -14.06 -3.36 13.02
N ALA A 165 -15.21 -2.70 12.87
CA ALA A 165 -15.77 -1.73 13.81
C ALA A 165 -16.06 -2.29 15.22
N THR A 166 -16.15 -3.61 15.35
CA THR A 166 -16.49 -4.29 16.61
C THR A 166 -15.32 -5.05 17.23
N LEU A 167 -14.14 -5.02 16.59
CA LEU A 167 -12.97 -5.69 17.10
C LEU A 167 -12.46 -4.99 18.36
N ASN A 168 -12.34 -5.74 19.46
CA ASN A 168 -11.72 -5.24 20.68
C ASN A 168 -10.18 -5.29 20.53
N PRO A 169 -9.47 -4.15 20.52
CA PRO A 169 -8.01 -4.11 20.32
C PRO A 169 -7.21 -4.86 21.38
N SER A 170 -7.74 -5.01 22.59
CA SER A 170 -7.07 -5.79 23.65
C SER A 170 -7.13 -7.31 23.43
N MET A 171 -8.09 -7.76 22.62
CA MET A 171 -8.34 -9.18 22.35
C MET A 171 -7.77 -9.63 20.99
N VAL A 172 -7.59 -8.72 20.04
CA VAL A 172 -7.01 -9.07 18.74
C VAL A 172 -5.49 -8.95 18.80
N ARG A 173 -4.80 -10.07 18.58
CA ARG A 173 -3.33 -10.14 18.55
C ARG A 173 -2.74 -9.87 17.17
N ALA A 174 -3.42 -10.32 16.11
CA ALA A 174 -3.03 -10.14 14.72
C ALA A 174 -4.23 -10.38 13.79
N ILE A 175 -4.09 -9.97 12.52
CA ILE A 175 -5.05 -10.28 11.46
C ILE A 175 -4.34 -11.00 10.30
N VAL A 176 -4.95 -12.06 9.79
CA VAL A 176 -4.50 -12.76 8.58
C VAL A 176 -5.67 -12.91 7.60
N THR A 177 -5.50 -12.47 6.35
CA THR A 177 -6.55 -12.58 5.32
C THR A 177 -6.08 -13.26 4.04
N GLU A 178 -6.97 -13.98 3.35
CA GLU A 178 -6.70 -14.56 2.02
C GLU A 178 -6.78 -13.54 0.89
N ALA A 179 -7.58 -12.49 1.06
CA ALA A 179 -7.73 -11.40 0.11
C ALA A 179 -7.28 -10.07 0.74
N GLY A 180 -7.37 -8.98 -0.03
CA GLY A 180 -6.97 -7.65 0.39
C GLY A 180 -5.60 -7.24 -0.13
N GLY A 181 -5.25 -5.98 0.10
CA GLY A 181 -3.98 -5.37 -0.32
C GLY A 181 -3.42 -4.44 0.75
N ARG A 182 -2.24 -3.87 0.50
CA ARG A 182 -1.54 -2.96 1.44
C ARG A 182 -2.38 -1.73 1.85
N THR A 183 -3.33 -1.32 1.03
CA THR A 183 -4.24 -0.18 1.27
C THR A 183 -5.66 -0.60 1.63
N SER A 184 -5.89 -1.89 1.89
CA SER A 184 -7.23 -2.36 2.29
C SER A 184 -7.65 -1.79 3.64
N HIS A 185 -8.97 -1.73 3.88
CA HIS A 185 -9.53 -1.35 5.19
C HIS A 185 -8.92 -2.18 6.33
N THR A 186 -8.70 -3.47 6.10
CA THR A 186 -8.00 -4.38 7.03
C THR A 186 -6.58 -3.91 7.38
N ALA A 187 -5.80 -3.47 6.38
CA ALA A 187 -4.45 -2.97 6.57
C ALA A 187 -4.43 -1.66 7.40
N ILE A 188 -5.34 -0.73 7.07
CA ILE A 188 -5.47 0.54 7.78
C ILE A 188 -5.86 0.31 9.25
N LEU A 189 -6.85 -0.55 9.49
CA LEU A 189 -7.29 -0.88 10.83
C LEU A 189 -6.17 -1.52 11.65
N ALA A 190 -5.47 -2.51 11.10
CA ALA A 190 -4.38 -3.18 11.80
C ALA A 190 -3.29 -2.18 12.22
N ALA A 191 -2.97 -1.22 11.34
CA ALA A 191 -2.04 -0.15 11.64
C ALA A 191 -2.56 0.79 12.74
N GLN A 192 -3.84 1.20 12.70
CA GLN A 192 -4.47 2.03 13.74
C GLN A 192 -4.52 1.34 15.10
N MET A 193 -4.77 0.02 15.11
CA MET A 193 -4.78 -0.81 16.31
C MET A 193 -3.37 -1.17 16.79
N GLY A 194 -2.34 -0.90 16.00
CA GLY A 194 -0.95 -1.23 16.32
C GLY A 194 -0.68 -2.75 16.41
N ILE A 195 -1.46 -3.54 15.66
CA ILE A 195 -1.35 -5.01 15.62
C ILE A 195 -0.76 -5.46 14.28
N PRO A 196 0.00 -6.56 14.24
CA PRO A 196 0.53 -7.10 13.00
C PRO A 196 -0.58 -7.65 12.10
N ALA A 197 -0.40 -7.50 10.80
CA ALA A 197 -1.32 -8.04 9.81
C ALA A 197 -0.64 -8.52 8.53
N VAL A 198 -1.17 -9.63 8.02
CA VAL A 198 -0.75 -10.27 6.77
C VAL A 198 -1.98 -10.47 5.88
N VAL A 199 -1.91 -10.02 4.63
CA VAL A 199 -2.99 -10.21 3.63
C VAL A 199 -2.49 -11.09 2.49
N GLN A 200 -3.39 -11.59 1.64
CA GLN A 200 -3.04 -12.52 0.56
C GLN A 200 -2.30 -13.78 1.03
N PHE A 201 -2.59 -14.23 2.25
CA PHE A 201 -2.05 -15.48 2.75
C PHE A 201 -2.88 -16.64 2.21
N ALA A 202 -2.36 -17.36 1.21
CA ALA A 202 -3.10 -18.45 0.58
C ALA A 202 -3.49 -19.54 1.59
N GLY A 203 -4.77 -19.93 1.61
CA GLY A 203 -5.27 -20.96 2.52
C GLY A 203 -5.50 -20.50 3.95
N ALA A 204 -5.48 -19.19 4.25
CA ALA A 204 -5.81 -18.70 5.59
C ALA A 204 -7.17 -19.24 6.08
N THR A 205 -8.20 -19.28 5.23
CA THR A 205 -9.54 -19.77 5.62
C THR A 205 -9.62 -21.29 5.77
N THR A 206 -8.53 -22.01 5.52
CA THR A 206 -8.44 -23.44 5.80
C THR A 206 -7.79 -23.76 7.14
N ILE A 207 -7.25 -22.74 7.83
CA ILE A 207 -6.63 -22.91 9.15
C ILE A 207 -7.71 -23.20 10.19
N PRO A 208 -7.66 -24.34 10.91
CA PRO A 208 -8.68 -24.69 11.89
C PRO A 208 -8.73 -23.69 13.06
N ALA A 209 -9.93 -23.32 13.50
CA ALA A 209 -10.13 -22.52 14.71
C ALA A 209 -9.44 -23.17 15.92
N GLY A 210 -8.82 -22.35 16.77
CA GLY A 210 -8.04 -22.77 17.93
C GLY A 210 -6.59 -23.16 17.63
N THR A 211 -6.21 -23.33 16.35
CA THR A 211 -4.80 -23.57 15.97
C THR A 211 -3.94 -22.41 16.45
N VAL A 212 -2.84 -22.68 17.15
CA VAL A 212 -1.89 -21.62 17.54
C VAL A 212 -1.10 -21.22 16.32
N VAL A 213 -1.07 -19.92 16.02
CA VAL A 213 -0.31 -19.37 14.91
C VAL A 213 0.60 -18.26 15.38
N ALA A 214 1.79 -18.21 14.80
CA ALA A 214 2.70 -17.10 14.89
C ALA A 214 2.59 -16.27 13.62
N VAL A 215 2.37 -14.97 13.76
CA VAL A 215 2.22 -14.02 12.65
C VAL A 215 3.36 -13.00 12.75
N ASP A 216 4.10 -12.84 11.66
CA ASP A 216 5.06 -11.76 11.48
C ASP A 216 4.55 -10.82 10.38
N GLY A 217 4.04 -9.67 10.80
CA GLY A 217 3.52 -8.64 9.92
C GLY A 217 4.60 -7.83 9.20
N ASP A 218 5.87 -7.94 9.60
CA ASP A 218 6.99 -7.34 8.87
C ASP A 218 7.40 -8.19 7.67
N SER A 219 7.49 -9.51 7.85
CA SER A 219 7.89 -10.44 6.79
C SER A 219 6.70 -10.98 5.98
N GLY A 220 5.48 -10.99 6.52
CA GLY A 220 4.34 -11.67 5.90
C GLY A 220 4.30 -13.18 6.17
N GLU A 221 5.15 -13.69 7.07
CA GLU A 221 5.18 -15.10 7.44
C GLU A 221 4.09 -15.44 8.47
N VAL A 222 3.41 -16.57 8.26
CA VAL A 222 2.48 -17.15 9.23
C VAL A 222 2.86 -18.60 9.47
N THR A 223 3.27 -18.92 10.70
CA THR A 223 3.69 -20.27 11.10
C THR A 223 2.58 -20.94 11.90
N LEU A 224 2.07 -22.08 11.42
CA LEU A 224 1.07 -22.88 12.13
C LEU A 224 1.73 -23.80 13.15
N ASN A 225 1.12 -23.95 14.32
CA ASN A 225 1.61 -24.75 15.44
C ASN A 225 3.10 -24.51 15.75
N PRO A 226 3.50 -23.23 16.00
CA PRO A 226 4.90 -22.91 16.25
C PRO A 226 5.39 -23.58 17.53
N SER A 227 6.64 -24.07 17.52
CA SER A 227 7.28 -24.58 18.73
C SER A 227 7.40 -23.46 19.78
N GLU A 228 7.44 -23.81 21.07
CA GLU A 228 7.61 -22.79 22.12
C GLU A 228 8.90 -21.99 21.96
N ASP A 229 9.96 -22.63 21.48
CA ASP A 229 11.23 -21.96 21.19
C ASP A 229 11.06 -20.90 20.10
N TYR A 230 10.36 -21.22 19.02
CA TYR A 230 10.06 -20.26 17.95
C TYR A 230 9.16 -19.12 18.43
N GLN A 231 8.15 -19.41 19.27
CA GLN A 231 7.31 -18.38 19.86
C GLN A 231 8.14 -17.40 20.72
N ARG A 232 9.04 -17.93 21.56
CA ARG A 232 9.97 -17.12 22.37
C ARG A 232 10.93 -16.32 21.49
N GLU A 233 11.45 -16.94 20.43
CA GLU A 233 12.36 -16.31 19.48
C GLU A 233 11.70 -15.14 18.75
N LEU A 234 10.48 -15.32 18.24
CA LEU A 234 9.74 -14.31 17.49
C LEU A 234 9.42 -13.07 18.36
N VAL A 235 8.90 -13.30 19.57
CA VAL A 235 8.64 -12.22 20.55
C VAL A 235 9.97 -11.57 20.98
N GLY A 236 11.01 -12.37 21.22
CA GLY A 236 12.34 -11.87 21.56
C GLY A 236 12.98 -11.04 20.44
N LYS A 237 12.80 -11.42 19.17
CA LYS A 237 13.30 -10.70 17.98
C LYS A 237 12.68 -9.32 17.90
N ARG A 238 11.37 -9.19 18.15
CA ARG A 238 10.67 -7.90 18.23
C ARG A 238 11.24 -7.01 19.32
N GLU A 239 11.42 -7.55 20.53
CA GLU A 239 11.95 -6.78 21.65
C GLU A 239 13.37 -6.31 21.37
N ARG A 240 14.25 -7.19 20.87
CA ARG A 240 15.60 -6.83 20.42
C ARG A 240 15.57 -5.74 19.35
N ARG A 241 14.71 -5.88 18.34
CA ARG A 241 14.56 -4.89 17.27
C ARG A 241 14.09 -3.54 17.81
N ARG A 242 13.04 -3.53 18.65
CA ARG A 242 12.54 -2.31 19.27
C ARG A 242 13.61 -1.63 20.14
N SER A 243 14.31 -2.38 20.97
CA SER A 243 15.37 -1.86 21.83
C SER A 243 16.56 -1.33 21.02
N ALA A 244 17.00 -2.05 19.99
CA ALA A 244 18.10 -1.63 19.12
C ALA A 244 17.74 -0.35 18.33
N LEU A 245 16.50 -0.24 17.86
CA LEU A 245 16.03 0.91 17.09
C LEU A 245 15.59 2.10 17.95
N ALA A 246 15.38 1.92 19.27
CA ALA A 246 14.92 3.01 20.15
C ALA A 246 15.89 4.20 20.20
N GLY A 247 17.20 3.96 19.96
CA GLY A 247 18.22 5.02 19.88
C GLY A 247 18.39 5.64 18.48
N SER A 248 17.65 5.17 17.48
CA SER A 248 17.81 5.58 16.08
C SER A 248 17.13 6.92 15.80
N ALA A 249 17.78 8.03 16.16
CA ALA A 249 17.29 9.40 15.96
C ALA A 249 18.27 10.28 15.14
N GLY A 250 17.77 11.36 14.52
CA GLY A 250 18.56 12.35 13.78
C GLY A 250 18.84 12.01 12.31
N PRO A 251 19.72 12.77 11.64
CA PRO A 251 19.93 12.63 10.19
C PRO A 251 20.66 11.34 9.86
N GLY A 252 20.32 10.72 8.73
CA GLY A 252 20.96 9.50 8.26
C GLY A 252 22.43 9.73 7.88
N ARG A 253 23.28 8.80 8.31
CA ARG A 253 24.72 8.81 8.05
C ARG A 253 25.31 7.45 8.28
N THR A 254 26.40 7.15 7.58
CA THR A 254 27.26 6.00 7.89
C THR A 254 27.94 6.19 9.25
N ARG A 255 28.54 5.13 9.80
CA ARG A 255 29.30 5.15 11.06
C ARG A 255 30.42 6.19 11.08
N ASP A 256 31.10 6.40 9.95
CA ASP A 256 32.16 7.41 9.77
C ASP A 256 31.62 8.81 9.44
N GLY A 257 30.29 8.99 9.44
CA GLY A 257 29.63 10.30 9.33
C GLY A 257 29.30 10.75 7.91
N HIS A 258 29.48 9.91 6.90
CA HIS A 258 29.07 10.22 5.52
C HIS A 258 27.54 10.39 5.47
N PRO A 259 27.02 11.55 5.02
CA PRO A 259 25.59 11.83 5.09
C PRO A 259 24.81 11.04 4.03
N ILE A 260 23.74 10.37 4.46
CA ILE A 260 22.78 9.67 3.59
C ILE A 260 21.39 10.07 4.07
N ALA A 261 20.76 10.99 3.37
CA ALA A 261 19.54 11.59 3.88
C ALA A 261 18.35 10.61 3.77
N LEU A 262 17.60 10.45 4.87
CA LEU A 262 16.48 9.51 4.98
C LEU A 262 15.15 10.24 4.83
N LEU A 263 14.37 9.83 3.84
CA LEU A 263 13.17 10.52 3.40
C LEU A 263 11.96 9.58 3.35
N ALA A 264 10.77 10.19 3.33
CA ALA A 264 9.51 9.49 3.13
C ALA A 264 9.08 9.46 1.65
N ASN A 265 8.47 8.35 1.26
CA ASN A 265 7.55 8.28 0.13
C ASN A 265 6.14 8.60 0.63
N ILE A 266 5.44 9.51 -0.06
CA ILE A 266 4.05 9.89 0.27
C ILE A 266 3.18 9.89 -1.00
N GLY A 267 1.88 9.63 -0.83
CA GLY A 267 0.89 9.59 -1.91
C GLY A 267 -0.32 10.50 -1.68
N GLY A 268 -0.37 11.28 -0.61
CA GLY A 268 -1.50 12.17 -0.31
C GLY A 268 -1.26 13.10 0.88
N VAL A 269 -2.30 13.85 1.25
CA VAL A 269 -2.26 14.80 2.38
C VAL A 269 -2.11 14.08 3.73
N ASP A 270 -2.84 12.98 3.93
CA ASP A 270 -2.78 12.22 5.19
C ASP A 270 -1.39 11.58 5.39
N ASP A 271 -0.80 11.06 4.32
CA ASP A 271 0.58 10.56 4.32
C ASP A 271 1.57 11.68 4.67
N ALA A 272 1.37 12.90 4.13
CA ALA A 272 2.23 14.05 4.42
C ALA A 272 2.18 14.44 5.90
N VAL A 273 0.98 14.52 6.48
CA VAL A 273 0.79 14.82 7.91
C VAL A 273 1.43 13.74 8.78
N SER A 274 1.20 12.46 8.47
CA SER A 274 1.75 11.32 9.20
C SER A 274 3.28 11.27 9.12
N ALA A 275 3.86 11.42 7.92
CA ALA A 275 5.30 11.40 7.71
C ALA A 275 6.00 12.61 8.34
N ALA A 276 5.39 13.80 8.30
CA ALA A 276 5.97 15.00 8.88
C ALA A 276 6.15 14.93 10.40
N ALA A 277 5.33 14.14 11.10
CA ALA A 277 5.44 13.89 12.54
C ALA A 277 6.57 12.92 12.91
N GLN A 278 7.17 12.24 11.92
CA GLN A 278 8.26 11.30 12.14
C GLN A 278 9.62 11.98 12.02
N ASP A 279 10.63 11.37 12.64
CA ASP A 279 12.01 11.85 12.62
C ASP A 279 12.68 11.51 11.29
N LEU A 280 12.37 12.29 10.25
CA LEU A 280 12.89 12.14 8.88
C LEU A 280 13.22 13.50 8.26
N GLU A 281 14.08 13.48 7.24
CA GLU A 281 14.71 14.67 6.67
C GLU A 281 13.86 15.35 5.57
N GLY A 282 12.68 14.80 5.28
CA GLY A 282 11.72 15.31 4.29
C GLY A 282 11.14 14.21 3.41
N VAL A 283 10.68 14.59 2.22
CA VAL A 283 10.06 13.70 1.24
C VAL A 283 10.97 13.56 0.03
N GLY A 284 11.27 12.31 -0.35
CA GLY A 284 12.07 11.99 -1.53
C GLY A 284 11.24 11.55 -2.72
N LEU A 285 9.96 11.25 -2.49
CA LEU A 285 8.98 11.03 -3.54
C LEU A 285 7.57 11.36 -3.02
N PHE A 286 7.00 12.41 -3.56
CA PHE A 286 5.57 12.66 -3.54
C PHE A 286 4.97 12.24 -4.88
N ARG A 287 4.13 11.20 -4.82
CA ARG A 287 3.36 10.65 -5.93
C ARG A 287 2.10 11.49 -6.15
N THR A 288 2.01 12.22 -7.27
CA THR A 288 0.89 13.13 -7.51
C THR A 288 -0.34 12.46 -8.11
N GLU A 289 -0.32 11.16 -8.38
CA GLU A 289 -1.40 10.46 -9.08
C GLU A 289 -2.75 10.61 -8.36
N PHE A 290 -2.78 10.62 -7.03
CA PHE A 290 -4.03 10.80 -6.25
C PHE A 290 -4.74 12.14 -6.53
N VAL A 291 -4.01 13.15 -7.03
CA VAL A 291 -4.60 14.45 -7.41
C VAL A 291 -5.46 14.31 -8.67
N PHE A 292 -5.16 13.31 -9.52
CA PHE A 292 -5.74 13.14 -10.85
C PHE A 292 -6.62 11.89 -10.99
N LEU A 293 -6.26 10.80 -10.31
CA LEU A 293 -6.98 9.53 -10.37
C LEU A 293 -8.38 9.66 -9.78
N SER A 294 -9.31 8.86 -10.32
CA SER A 294 -10.72 8.82 -9.89
C SER A 294 -11.48 10.14 -10.07
N ARG A 295 -11.02 11.03 -10.96
CA ARG A 295 -11.70 12.28 -11.34
C ARG A 295 -12.24 12.21 -12.77
N ASP A 296 -13.44 12.77 -12.97
CA ASP A 296 -14.05 12.89 -14.29
C ASP A 296 -13.44 14.02 -15.13
N SER A 297 -12.88 15.04 -14.47
CA SER A 297 -12.27 16.21 -15.10
C SER A 297 -10.90 16.53 -14.49
N ALA A 298 -10.04 17.16 -15.31
CA ALA A 298 -8.70 17.56 -14.89
C ALA A 298 -8.80 18.52 -13.68
N PRO A 299 -8.05 18.29 -12.60
CA PRO A 299 -8.07 19.17 -11.43
C PRO A 299 -7.56 20.56 -11.80
N THR A 300 -8.31 21.57 -11.40
CA THR A 300 -8.02 22.97 -11.69
C THR A 300 -6.74 23.44 -10.99
N LEU A 301 -6.16 24.54 -11.48
CA LEU A 301 -5.03 25.20 -10.84
C LEU A 301 -5.27 25.47 -9.34
N ALA A 302 -6.46 25.95 -8.98
CA ALA A 302 -6.82 26.25 -7.60
C ALA A 302 -6.87 25.00 -6.71
N GLU A 303 -7.51 23.92 -7.19
CA GLU A 303 -7.58 22.65 -6.45
C GLU A 303 -6.19 22.04 -6.25
N GLN A 304 -5.37 22.01 -7.30
CA GLN A 304 -4.00 21.50 -7.20
C GLN A 304 -3.15 22.34 -6.23
N THR A 305 -3.26 23.67 -6.30
CA THR A 305 -2.53 24.59 -5.40
C THR A 305 -2.91 24.34 -3.95
N GLU A 306 -4.20 24.17 -3.65
CA GLU A 306 -4.69 23.87 -2.31
C GLU A 306 -4.13 22.54 -1.79
N ILE A 307 -4.20 21.49 -2.61
CA ILE A 307 -3.70 20.15 -2.25
C ILE A 307 -2.19 20.19 -2.01
N TYR A 308 -1.41 20.78 -2.91
CA TYR A 308 0.04 20.87 -2.76
C TYR A 308 0.45 21.71 -1.55
N THR A 309 -0.29 22.80 -1.24
CA THR A 309 -0.06 23.59 -0.03
C THR A 309 -0.24 22.74 1.23
N LYS A 310 -1.32 21.96 1.31
CA LYS A 310 -1.59 21.03 2.42
C LYS A 310 -0.52 19.94 2.57
N VAL A 311 0.11 19.53 1.47
CA VAL A 311 1.22 18.56 1.50
C VAL A 311 2.53 19.20 1.96
N PHE A 312 2.81 20.44 1.56
CA PHE A 312 4.09 21.11 1.86
C PHE A 312 4.16 21.68 3.28
N GLU A 313 3.04 22.20 3.79
CA GLU A 313 2.97 22.90 5.08
C GLU A 313 3.51 22.07 6.28
N PRO A 314 3.16 20.78 6.45
CA PRO A 314 3.67 19.95 7.55
C PRO A 314 5.20 19.80 7.56
N PHE A 315 5.86 19.90 6.40
CA PHE A 315 7.30 19.70 6.30
C PHE A 315 8.12 20.95 6.68
N GLY A 316 7.49 22.12 6.79
CA GLY A 316 8.18 23.35 7.18
C GLY A 316 9.29 23.69 6.17
N THR A 317 10.55 23.63 6.59
CA THR A 317 11.73 23.87 5.71
C THR A 317 12.34 22.57 5.18
N ARG A 318 11.82 21.40 5.54
CA ARG A 318 12.31 20.11 5.04
C ARG A 318 11.95 19.99 3.56
N ARG A 319 12.79 19.30 2.79
CA ARG A 319 12.60 19.16 1.35
C ARG A 319 11.38 18.30 1.01
N VAL A 320 10.73 18.63 -0.11
CA VAL A 320 9.68 17.81 -0.71
C VAL A 320 9.95 17.62 -2.19
N VAL A 321 10.34 16.40 -2.58
CA VAL A 321 10.55 16.03 -3.98
C VAL A 321 9.24 15.55 -4.59
N VAL A 322 8.67 16.36 -5.48
CA VAL A 322 7.44 16.08 -6.20
C VAL A 322 7.74 15.41 -7.53
N ARG A 323 7.13 14.25 -7.77
CA ARG A 323 7.12 13.64 -9.11
C ARG A 323 5.91 14.16 -9.86
N THR A 324 6.10 14.68 -11.07
CA THR A 324 4.96 15.03 -11.93
C THR A 324 4.16 13.78 -12.30
N LEU A 325 2.94 13.97 -12.79
CA LEU A 325 2.00 12.90 -13.09
C LEU A 325 2.62 11.73 -13.89
N ASP A 326 2.63 10.53 -13.30
CA ASP A 326 3.00 9.27 -13.95
C ASP A 326 1.77 8.38 -14.14
N ALA A 327 1.00 8.72 -15.18
CA ALA A 327 -0.15 7.96 -15.65
C ALA A 327 0.08 7.47 -17.09
N GLY A 328 -0.65 6.43 -17.48
CA GLY A 328 -0.58 5.75 -18.78
C GLY A 328 -1.87 4.95 -19.04
N ALA A 329 -1.88 4.10 -20.06
CA ALA A 329 -3.05 3.28 -20.38
C ALA A 329 -3.40 2.23 -19.27
N ASP A 330 -2.46 1.90 -18.38
CA ASP A 330 -2.66 1.08 -17.18
C ASP A 330 -3.35 1.83 -16.03
N LYS A 331 -3.35 3.17 -16.09
CA LYS A 331 -3.96 4.08 -15.10
C LYS A 331 -4.75 5.15 -15.84
N PRO A 332 -5.86 4.77 -16.52
CA PRO A 332 -6.56 5.66 -17.43
C PRO A 332 -7.11 6.88 -16.69
N LEU A 333 -6.91 8.06 -17.27
CA LEU A 333 -7.50 9.32 -16.82
C LEU A 333 -8.68 9.65 -17.73
N ALA A 334 -9.89 9.77 -17.18
CA ALA A 334 -11.10 9.99 -17.98
C ALA A 334 -11.00 11.22 -18.92
N PHE A 335 -10.30 12.27 -18.46
CA PHE A 335 -10.10 13.53 -19.18
C PHE A 335 -8.82 13.57 -20.04
N ALA A 336 -8.03 12.50 -20.05
CA ALA A 336 -6.78 12.40 -20.81
C ALA A 336 -6.55 11.00 -21.38
N ASP A 337 -7.62 10.31 -21.73
CA ASP A 337 -7.56 9.00 -22.37
C ASP A 337 -6.97 9.11 -23.78
N LEU A 338 -5.91 8.34 -24.02
CA LEU A 338 -5.21 8.25 -25.30
C LEU A 338 -5.54 6.96 -26.06
N GLY A 339 -6.57 6.23 -25.60
CA GLY A 339 -6.98 4.93 -26.11
C GLY A 339 -6.12 3.78 -25.57
N PRO A 340 -6.58 2.53 -25.80
CA PRO A 340 -5.86 1.34 -25.35
C PRO A 340 -4.52 1.19 -26.07
N GLU A 341 -3.55 0.62 -25.36
CA GLU A 341 -2.24 0.23 -25.90
C GLU A 341 -2.02 -1.25 -25.65
N GLU A 342 -1.36 -1.95 -26.57
CA GLU A 342 -1.01 -3.37 -26.40
C GLU A 342 -0.02 -3.57 -25.25
N ASN A 343 0.91 -2.62 -25.06
CA ASN A 343 1.92 -2.65 -23.99
C ASN A 343 1.94 -1.31 -23.23
N PRO A 344 0.98 -1.06 -22.31
CA PRO A 344 0.87 0.22 -21.59
C PRO A 344 2.16 0.65 -20.88
N ALA A 345 2.89 -0.31 -20.28
CA ALA A 345 4.15 -0.03 -19.60
C ALA A 345 5.23 0.56 -20.54
N LEU A 346 5.21 0.19 -21.83
CA LEU A 346 6.17 0.68 -22.83
C LEU A 346 5.63 1.88 -23.63
N GLY A 347 4.40 2.31 -23.35
CA GLY A 347 3.63 3.22 -24.19
C GLY A 347 3.68 4.70 -23.76
N LYS A 348 2.55 5.38 -23.98
CA LYS A 348 2.35 6.82 -23.79
C LYS A 348 2.09 7.16 -22.31
N ARG A 349 3.09 6.93 -21.45
CA ARG A 349 3.02 7.19 -20.00
C ARG A 349 4.04 8.19 -19.48
N GLY A 350 3.82 8.70 -18.27
CA GLY A 350 4.75 9.62 -17.58
C GLY A 350 5.01 10.90 -18.38
N LEU A 351 6.28 11.28 -18.54
CA LEU A 351 6.64 12.49 -19.28
C LEU A 351 6.14 12.49 -20.74
N ARG A 352 5.96 11.32 -21.36
CA ARG A 352 5.43 11.21 -22.73
C ARG A 352 3.95 11.59 -22.81
N LEU A 353 3.17 11.21 -21.81
CA LEU A 353 1.79 11.70 -21.66
C LEU A 353 1.79 13.22 -21.47
N SER A 354 2.67 13.74 -20.60
CA SER A 354 2.82 15.19 -20.40
C SER A 354 3.21 15.94 -21.68
N ALA A 355 4.01 15.34 -22.56
CA ALA A 355 4.36 15.93 -23.85
C ALA A 355 3.16 15.98 -24.83
N LEU A 356 2.28 14.98 -24.79
CA LEU A 356 1.05 14.91 -25.59
C LEU A 356 -0.07 15.79 -25.04
N ARG A 357 -0.11 15.96 -23.71
CA ARG A 357 -1.07 16.78 -22.95
C ARG A 357 -0.34 17.83 -22.11
N PRO A 358 0.32 18.80 -22.76
CA PRO A 358 1.12 19.81 -22.06
C PRO A 358 0.28 20.67 -21.11
N ASP A 359 -1.02 20.83 -21.37
CA ASP A 359 -1.96 21.56 -20.52
C ASP A 359 -2.02 21.01 -19.09
N LEU A 360 -1.92 19.68 -18.92
CA LEU A 360 -1.89 19.03 -17.61
C LEU A 360 -0.60 19.33 -16.86
N LEU A 361 0.55 19.25 -17.56
CA LEU A 361 1.85 19.55 -16.98
C LEU A 361 1.95 21.03 -16.61
N ASP A 362 1.54 21.92 -17.50
CA ASP A 362 1.65 23.36 -17.28
C ASP A 362 0.79 23.79 -16.08
N THR A 363 -0.45 23.29 -15.97
CA THR A 363 -1.31 23.52 -14.79
C THR A 363 -0.68 22.96 -13.51
N GLN A 364 -0.08 21.77 -13.58
CA GLN A 364 0.58 21.15 -12.44
C GLN A 364 1.79 21.96 -11.97
N LEU A 365 2.66 22.39 -12.89
CA LEU A 365 3.84 23.19 -12.56
C LEU A 365 3.48 24.57 -12.01
N GLU A 366 2.45 25.22 -12.57
CA GLU A 366 1.93 26.49 -12.06
C GLU A 366 1.39 26.33 -10.63
N ALA A 367 0.62 25.27 -10.37
CA ALA A 367 0.11 24.95 -9.04
C ALA A 367 1.23 24.68 -8.01
N LEU A 368 2.25 23.92 -8.41
CA LEU A 368 3.42 23.66 -7.57
C LEU A 368 4.20 24.94 -7.28
N GLY A 369 4.39 25.81 -8.27
CA GLY A 369 5.02 27.12 -8.09
C GLY A 369 4.22 28.03 -7.16
N ALA A 370 2.89 28.03 -7.26
CA ALA A 370 2.00 28.77 -6.37
C ALA A 370 2.06 28.24 -4.92
N ALA A 371 1.96 26.92 -4.74
CA ALA A 371 2.07 26.27 -3.42
C ALA A 371 3.45 26.47 -2.77
N ALA A 372 4.53 26.41 -3.56
CA ALA A 372 5.88 26.67 -3.08
C ALA A 372 6.08 28.12 -2.61
N LYS A 373 5.41 29.11 -3.23
CA LYS A 373 5.48 30.52 -2.82
C LYS A 373 4.76 30.81 -1.51
N VAL A 374 3.66 30.12 -1.23
CA VAL A 374 2.88 30.31 0.01
C VAL A 374 3.44 29.51 1.18
N THR A 375 4.20 28.44 0.92
CA THR A 375 4.87 27.64 1.94
C THR A 375 6.35 27.98 2.05
N ARG A 376 7.03 27.48 3.10
CA ARG A 376 8.50 27.60 3.26
C ARG A 376 9.25 26.30 2.90
N ALA A 377 8.56 25.35 2.26
CA ALA A 377 9.12 24.05 1.93
C ALA A 377 10.17 24.17 0.81
N GLU A 378 11.24 23.39 0.92
CA GLU A 378 12.20 23.24 -0.17
C GLU A 378 11.61 22.28 -1.22
N VAL A 379 10.85 22.83 -2.16
CA VAL A 379 10.19 22.05 -3.22
C VAL A 379 11.17 21.72 -4.34
N LYS A 380 11.28 20.44 -4.67
CA LYS A 380 12.00 19.93 -5.85
C LYS A 380 11.02 19.23 -6.76
N VAL A 381 11.20 19.34 -8.07
CA VAL A 381 10.28 18.73 -9.04
C VAL A 381 11.04 17.80 -9.98
N MET A 382 10.53 16.59 -10.18
CA MET A 382 11.14 15.61 -11.07
C MET A 382 10.16 14.98 -12.05
N ALA A 383 10.65 14.67 -13.26
CA ALA A 383 9.89 13.96 -14.28
C ALA A 383 10.04 12.44 -14.15
N PRO A 384 8.94 11.66 -14.26
CA PRO A 384 8.98 10.22 -14.48
C PRO A 384 9.31 9.88 -15.94
N MET A 385 9.76 8.65 -16.21
CA MET A 385 9.88 8.03 -17.54
C MET A 385 10.76 8.80 -18.54
N VAL A 386 11.76 9.52 -18.05
CA VAL A 386 12.76 10.18 -18.90
C VAL A 386 13.65 9.13 -19.55
N ALA A 387 13.81 9.19 -20.86
CA ALA A 387 14.62 8.28 -21.66
C ALA A 387 15.82 8.98 -22.31
N THR A 388 15.72 10.28 -22.63
CA THR A 388 16.78 11.01 -23.35
C THR A 388 17.18 12.34 -22.68
N PRO A 389 18.39 12.86 -22.97
CA PRO A 389 18.81 14.19 -22.52
C PRO A 389 17.89 15.31 -23.02
N GLU A 390 17.34 15.20 -24.24
CA GLU A 390 16.43 16.19 -24.81
C GLU A 390 15.11 16.27 -24.03
N GLU A 391 14.58 15.14 -23.58
CA GLU A 391 13.42 15.10 -22.69
C GLU A 391 13.72 15.76 -21.34
N ALA A 392 14.90 15.49 -20.77
CA ALA A 392 15.36 16.12 -19.53
C ALA A 392 15.48 17.65 -19.68
N ALA A 393 16.11 18.12 -20.76
CA ALA A 393 16.26 19.54 -21.06
C ALA A 393 14.90 20.23 -21.31
N TRP A 394 13.98 19.55 -22.01
CA TRP A 394 12.62 20.04 -22.24
C TRP A 394 11.87 20.25 -20.93
N PHE A 395 11.94 19.26 -20.04
CA PHE A 395 11.30 19.32 -18.72
C PHE A 395 11.94 20.39 -17.82
N ALA A 396 13.27 20.45 -17.80
CA ALA A 396 14.03 21.41 -17.00
C ALA A 396 13.67 22.86 -17.33
N ARG A 397 13.51 23.18 -18.62
CA ARG A 397 13.06 24.50 -19.05
C ARG A 397 11.67 24.84 -18.50
N ARG A 398 10.69 23.94 -18.66
CA ARG A 398 9.30 24.13 -18.19
C ARG A 398 9.20 24.35 -16.69
N VAL A 399 9.93 23.56 -15.90
CA VAL A 399 9.97 23.69 -14.43
C VAL A 399 10.53 25.07 -14.03
N ARG A 400 11.65 25.48 -14.64
CA ARG A 400 12.29 26.77 -14.33
C ARG A 400 11.45 27.97 -14.76
N GLU A 401 10.74 27.88 -15.89
CA GLU A 401 9.79 28.91 -16.35
C GLU A 401 8.64 29.15 -15.36
N ASN A 402 8.28 28.15 -14.56
CA ASN A 402 7.28 28.25 -13.50
C ASN A 402 7.84 28.73 -12.14
N GLY A 403 9.10 29.17 -12.10
CA GLY A 403 9.73 29.71 -10.89
C GLY A 403 10.14 28.65 -9.86
N LEU A 404 10.27 27.38 -10.27
CA LEU A 404 10.72 26.28 -9.43
C LEU A 404 12.22 26.04 -9.70
N PRO A 405 13.13 26.29 -8.74
CA PRO A 405 14.56 26.36 -9.01
C PRO A 405 15.27 25.00 -9.05
N SER A 406 14.67 23.94 -8.50
CA SER A 406 15.31 22.62 -8.38
C SER A 406 14.57 21.59 -9.21
N VAL A 407 15.16 21.21 -10.35
CA VAL A 407 14.63 20.19 -11.26
C VAL A 407 15.44 18.90 -11.18
N GLY A 408 14.77 17.76 -11.24
CA GLY A 408 15.42 16.46 -11.39
C GLY A 408 14.69 15.56 -12.37
N VAL A 409 15.18 14.33 -12.48
CA VAL A 409 14.53 13.27 -13.26
C VAL A 409 14.56 11.97 -12.49
N MET A 410 13.56 11.14 -12.72
CA MET A 410 13.60 9.75 -12.31
C MET A 410 14.43 8.94 -13.32
N ILE A 411 15.47 8.27 -12.85
CA ILE A 411 16.25 7.31 -13.62
C ILE A 411 15.60 5.94 -13.43
N GLU A 412 14.64 5.65 -14.30
CA GLU A 412 13.89 4.39 -14.30
C GLU A 412 13.83 3.72 -15.67
N VAL A 413 14.35 4.38 -16.72
CA VAL A 413 14.54 3.79 -18.04
C VAL A 413 16.01 3.39 -18.19
N PRO A 414 16.34 2.13 -18.59
CA PRO A 414 17.74 1.69 -18.72
C PRO A 414 18.57 2.56 -19.66
N GLY A 415 17.97 3.08 -20.74
CA GLY A 415 18.63 4.04 -21.63
C GLY A 415 19.06 5.34 -20.93
N ALA A 416 18.24 5.87 -20.02
CA ALA A 416 18.59 7.05 -19.22
C ALA A 416 19.65 6.73 -18.16
N ALA A 417 19.67 5.51 -17.62
CA ALA A 417 20.74 5.06 -16.73
C ALA A 417 22.10 4.97 -17.46
N LEU A 418 22.11 4.40 -18.67
CA LEU A 418 23.30 4.32 -19.53
C LEU A 418 23.81 5.69 -20.00
N LEU A 419 22.90 6.66 -20.16
CA LEU A 419 23.21 8.05 -20.52
C LEU A 419 23.12 9.00 -19.32
N ALA A 420 23.26 8.49 -18.09
CA ALA A 420 23.01 9.29 -16.88
C ALA A 420 23.86 10.56 -16.82
N LYS A 421 25.11 10.52 -17.30
CA LYS A 421 25.96 11.72 -17.38
C LYS A 421 25.31 12.82 -18.22
N GLN A 422 24.81 12.49 -19.41
CA GLN A 422 24.22 13.44 -20.35
C GLN A 422 22.85 13.90 -19.85
N VAL A 423 22.02 12.98 -19.37
CA VAL A 423 20.69 13.29 -18.82
C VAL A 423 20.82 14.23 -17.61
N LEU A 424 21.74 13.95 -16.68
CA LEU A 424 21.94 14.74 -15.47
C LEU A 424 22.67 16.07 -15.70
N ALA A 425 23.30 16.26 -16.87
CA ALA A 425 23.86 17.56 -17.23
C ALA A 425 22.78 18.65 -17.38
N GLU A 426 21.55 18.23 -17.71
CA GLU A 426 20.42 19.15 -17.97
C GLU A 426 19.63 19.51 -16.70
N VAL A 427 19.83 18.77 -15.60
CA VAL A 427 19.04 18.87 -14.36
C VAL A 427 19.91 18.97 -13.11
N ASP A 428 19.30 19.12 -11.93
CA ASP A 428 19.97 19.39 -10.66
C ASP A 428 20.15 18.13 -9.80
N PHE A 429 19.35 17.08 -10.02
CA PHE A 429 19.47 15.80 -9.31
C PHE A 429 18.83 14.64 -10.09
N GLY A 430 19.20 13.41 -9.74
CA GLY A 430 18.54 12.19 -10.19
C GLY A 430 17.91 11.43 -9.03
N SER A 431 16.87 10.64 -9.30
CA SER A 431 16.32 9.67 -8.36
C SER A 431 16.06 8.34 -9.05
N LEU A 432 16.58 7.24 -8.52
CA LEU A 432 16.37 5.91 -9.09
C LEU A 432 14.96 5.41 -8.76
N GLY A 433 14.17 5.16 -9.81
CA GLY A 433 12.89 4.46 -9.73
C GLY A 433 13.12 2.96 -9.92
N THR A 434 13.62 2.28 -8.87
CA THR A 434 14.13 0.90 -9.00
C THR A 434 13.09 -0.11 -9.47
N ASN A 435 11.80 0.14 -9.21
CA ASN A 435 10.71 -0.76 -9.60
C ASN A 435 10.56 -0.82 -11.13
N ASP A 436 10.42 0.34 -11.78
CA ASP A 436 10.29 0.44 -13.23
C ASP A 436 11.66 0.13 -13.89
N LEU A 437 12.77 0.51 -13.26
CA LEU A 437 14.12 0.16 -13.73
C LEU A 437 14.33 -1.36 -13.78
N ALA A 438 13.91 -2.10 -12.75
CA ALA A 438 13.98 -3.55 -12.73
C ALA A 438 13.10 -4.16 -13.83
N GLN A 439 11.85 -3.71 -13.94
CA GLN A 439 10.91 -4.15 -14.97
C GLN A 439 11.48 -4.02 -16.38
N TYR A 440 12.03 -2.86 -16.75
CA TYR A 440 12.57 -2.67 -18.11
C TYR A 440 13.94 -3.32 -18.30
N THR A 441 14.77 -3.42 -17.26
CA THR A 441 16.08 -4.11 -17.35
C THR A 441 15.89 -5.61 -17.53
N MET A 442 14.92 -6.19 -16.84
CA MET A 442 14.65 -7.63 -16.81
C MET A 442 13.56 -8.05 -17.80
N ALA A 443 12.92 -7.09 -18.46
CA ALA A 443 11.78 -7.31 -19.37
C ALA A 443 10.66 -8.14 -18.73
N ALA A 444 10.36 -7.86 -17.46
CA ALA A 444 9.36 -8.58 -16.66
C ALA A 444 8.30 -7.60 -16.14
N ASP A 445 7.02 -7.86 -16.40
CA ASP A 445 5.93 -7.02 -15.91
C ASP A 445 5.67 -7.30 -14.43
N ARG A 446 5.62 -6.25 -13.61
CA ARG A 446 5.30 -6.35 -12.18
C ARG A 446 3.87 -6.79 -11.90
N MET A 447 2.98 -6.66 -12.86
CA MET A 447 1.60 -7.14 -12.73
C MET A 447 1.50 -8.65 -12.93
N GLU A 448 2.56 -9.29 -13.45
CA GLU A 448 2.62 -10.73 -13.66
C GLU A 448 3.29 -11.41 -12.47
N GLY A 449 2.49 -11.97 -11.56
CA GLY A 449 2.98 -12.55 -10.30
C GLY A 449 3.96 -13.71 -10.52
N GLU A 450 3.82 -14.45 -11.62
CA GLU A 450 4.70 -15.56 -12.00
C GLU A 450 6.14 -15.12 -12.32
N LEU A 451 6.37 -13.81 -12.57
CA LEU A 451 7.68 -13.24 -12.91
C LEU A 451 8.36 -12.52 -11.73
N SER A 452 7.82 -12.63 -10.52
CA SER A 452 8.33 -11.93 -9.33
C SER A 452 9.81 -12.18 -9.04
N ASP A 453 10.33 -13.38 -9.29
CA ASP A 453 11.76 -13.71 -9.14
C ASP A 453 12.68 -12.84 -10.02
N LEU A 454 12.23 -12.48 -11.22
CA LEU A 454 12.98 -11.60 -12.13
C LEU A 454 12.99 -10.15 -11.66
N LEU A 455 12.07 -9.77 -10.77
CA LEU A 455 11.92 -8.42 -10.24
C LEU A 455 12.54 -8.25 -8.85
N ASP A 456 13.27 -9.25 -8.37
CA ASP A 456 14.05 -9.14 -7.14
C ASP A 456 15.02 -7.94 -7.24
N PRO A 457 14.97 -6.97 -6.31
CA PRO A 457 15.87 -5.82 -6.34
C PRO A 457 17.36 -6.19 -6.23
N TRP A 458 17.68 -7.42 -5.80
CA TRP A 458 19.04 -7.96 -5.75
C TRP A 458 19.55 -8.50 -7.09
N GLN A 459 18.74 -8.48 -8.16
CA GLN A 459 19.18 -8.93 -9.48
C GLN A 459 20.48 -8.20 -9.90
N PRO A 460 21.60 -8.92 -10.14
CA PRO A 460 22.88 -8.29 -10.41
C PRO A 460 22.86 -7.38 -11.66
N ALA A 461 22.02 -7.68 -12.65
CA ALA A 461 21.83 -6.83 -13.82
C ALA A 461 21.24 -5.46 -13.43
N VAL A 462 20.23 -5.44 -12.56
CA VAL A 462 19.60 -4.21 -12.07
C VAL A 462 20.59 -3.40 -11.23
N LEU A 463 21.34 -4.05 -10.32
CA LEU A 463 22.38 -3.40 -9.52
C LEU A 463 23.47 -2.78 -10.41
N LYS A 464 23.88 -3.44 -11.49
CA LYS A 464 24.85 -2.90 -12.47
C LYS A 464 24.32 -1.67 -13.19
N VAL A 465 23.06 -1.67 -13.58
CA VAL A 465 22.42 -0.49 -14.21
C VAL A 465 22.34 0.67 -13.21
N ILE A 466 22.01 0.40 -11.94
CA ILE A 466 22.05 1.39 -10.86
C ILE A 466 23.47 1.96 -10.68
N GLY A 467 24.48 1.09 -10.58
CA GLY A 467 25.88 1.51 -10.44
C GLY A 467 26.33 2.40 -11.59
N HIS A 468 25.97 2.06 -12.83
CA HIS A 468 26.28 2.87 -14.00
C HIS A 468 25.59 4.25 -13.96
N ALA A 469 24.34 4.32 -13.51
CA ALA A 469 23.65 5.59 -13.33
C ALA A 469 24.32 6.47 -12.26
N CYS A 470 24.74 5.87 -11.14
CA CYS A 470 25.46 6.56 -10.08
C CYS A 470 26.84 7.08 -10.55
N ASP A 471 27.58 6.29 -11.34
CA ASP A 471 28.82 6.73 -11.96
C ASP A 471 28.59 7.94 -12.88
N GLY A 472 27.54 7.90 -13.70
CA GLY A 472 27.13 9.03 -14.54
C GLY A 472 26.81 10.28 -13.71
N ALA A 473 26.10 10.13 -12.60
CA ALA A 473 25.79 11.22 -11.67
C ALA A 473 27.04 11.82 -11.02
N LYS A 474 27.96 10.97 -10.59
CA LYS A 474 29.26 11.38 -10.04
C LYS A 474 30.07 12.18 -11.06
N VAL A 475 30.14 11.73 -12.31
CA VAL A 475 30.83 12.45 -13.39
C VAL A 475 30.15 13.79 -13.70
N ALA A 476 28.81 13.87 -13.62
CA ALA A 476 28.06 15.11 -13.79
C ALA A 476 28.12 16.04 -12.56
N GLY A 477 28.63 15.58 -11.42
CA GLY A 477 28.63 16.33 -10.16
C GLY A 477 27.23 16.55 -9.59
N LYS A 478 26.30 15.62 -9.85
CA LYS A 478 24.89 15.73 -9.45
C LYS A 478 24.54 14.69 -8.39
N PRO A 479 23.73 15.03 -7.37
CA PRO A 479 23.28 14.05 -6.37
C PRO A 479 22.33 13.03 -7.00
N MET A 480 22.43 11.79 -6.53
CA MET A 480 21.54 10.68 -6.87
C MET A 480 20.82 10.19 -5.62
N GLY A 481 19.50 10.05 -5.70
CA GLY A 481 18.66 9.42 -4.70
C GLY A 481 18.07 8.09 -5.16
N VAL A 482 17.34 7.41 -4.27
CA VAL A 482 16.50 6.24 -4.59
C VAL A 482 15.12 6.47 -3.99
N CYS A 483 14.07 6.20 -4.75
CA CYS A 483 12.69 6.29 -4.28
C CYS A 483 11.84 5.02 -4.49
N GLY A 484 12.41 4.00 -5.13
CA GLY A 484 11.81 2.67 -5.19
C GLY A 484 11.94 1.90 -3.87
N GLU A 485 11.27 0.75 -3.77
CA GLU A 485 11.18 0.00 -2.51
C GLU A 485 12.55 -0.47 -2.00
N ALA A 486 13.53 -0.63 -2.90
CA ALA A 486 14.91 -0.98 -2.56
C ALA A 486 15.56 -0.02 -1.55
N GLY A 487 15.16 1.26 -1.51
CA GLY A 487 15.69 2.23 -0.55
C GLY A 487 15.30 1.95 0.90
N GLY A 488 14.26 1.14 1.13
CA GLY A 488 13.78 0.74 2.46
C GLY A 488 14.33 -0.59 2.98
N ASP A 489 15.11 -1.32 2.17
CA ASP A 489 15.79 -2.53 2.61
C ASP A 489 17.14 -2.15 3.28
N PRO A 490 17.39 -2.59 4.53
CA PRO A 490 18.56 -2.16 5.28
C PRO A 490 19.89 -2.66 4.74
N LEU A 491 19.93 -3.79 4.01
CA LEU A 491 21.16 -4.29 3.38
C LEU A 491 21.38 -3.62 2.02
N LEU A 492 20.33 -3.48 1.20
CA LEU A 492 20.43 -2.73 -0.05
C LEU A 492 20.76 -1.26 0.21
N ALA A 493 20.29 -0.65 1.30
CA ALA A 493 20.69 0.70 1.68
C ALA A 493 22.22 0.86 1.79
N LEU A 494 22.93 -0.15 2.30
CA LEU A 494 24.39 -0.16 2.38
C LEU A 494 25.02 -0.29 0.99
N VAL A 495 24.49 -1.19 0.15
CA VAL A 495 24.92 -1.33 -1.25
C VAL A 495 24.73 -0.01 -2.01
N LEU A 496 23.56 0.60 -1.91
CA LEU A 496 23.21 1.86 -2.58
C LEU A 496 24.09 3.02 -2.09
N ALA A 497 24.35 3.11 -0.79
CA ALA A 497 25.33 4.07 -0.24
C ALA A 497 26.73 3.83 -0.84
N GLY A 498 27.15 2.57 -0.97
CA GLY A 498 28.39 2.17 -1.62
C GLY A 498 28.44 2.45 -3.13
N LEU A 499 27.29 2.51 -3.80
CA LEU A 499 27.21 2.95 -5.20
C LEU A 499 27.24 4.48 -5.34
N GLY A 500 27.16 5.23 -4.24
CA GLY A 500 27.20 6.70 -4.24
C GLY A 500 25.83 7.37 -4.21
N VAL A 501 24.78 6.65 -3.80
CA VAL A 501 23.46 7.25 -3.52
C VAL A 501 23.55 8.12 -2.27
N GLY A 502 23.08 9.37 -2.35
CA GLY A 502 23.12 10.35 -1.25
C GLY A 502 21.79 10.51 -0.48
N SER A 503 20.71 9.87 -0.94
CA SER A 503 19.43 9.87 -0.22
C SER A 503 18.57 8.65 -0.52
N LEU A 504 17.90 8.15 0.51
CA LEU A 504 17.01 6.99 0.44
C LEU A 504 15.60 7.41 0.85
N SER A 505 14.63 7.21 -0.04
CA SER A 505 13.22 7.51 0.20
C SER A 505 12.41 6.22 0.30
N MET A 506 11.65 6.07 1.38
CA MET A 506 11.03 4.80 1.77
C MET A 506 9.74 5.00 2.56
N ALA A 507 9.04 3.91 2.89
CA ALA A 507 7.95 3.96 3.86
C ALA A 507 8.50 4.37 5.24
N PRO A 508 7.84 5.28 5.98
CA PRO A 508 8.38 5.79 7.25
C PRO A 508 8.73 4.71 8.28
N SER A 509 7.99 3.60 8.30
CA SER A 509 8.25 2.44 9.16
C SER A 509 9.61 1.75 8.92
N LYS A 510 10.22 1.94 7.75
CA LYS A 510 11.54 1.36 7.41
C LYS A 510 12.71 2.27 7.77
N VAL A 511 12.47 3.56 8.08
CA VAL A 511 13.52 4.55 8.37
C VAL A 511 14.41 4.11 9.54
N GLY A 512 13.82 3.58 10.61
CA GLY A 512 14.57 3.16 11.81
C GLY A 512 15.61 2.08 11.50
N ILE A 513 15.22 1.00 10.81
CA ILE A 513 16.15 -0.11 10.51
C ILE A 513 17.21 0.29 9.49
N VAL A 514 16.87 1.13 8.51
CA VAL A 514 17.84 1.64 7.54
C VAL A 514 18.85 2.57 8.22
N ARG A 515 18.39 3.48 9.09
CA ARG A 515 19.28 4.34 9.87
C ARG A 515 20.22 3.53 10.76
N PHE A 516 19.68 2.53 11.47
CA PHE A 516 20.47 1.63 12.28
C PHE A 516 21.53 0.91 11.46
N SER A 517 21.15 0.35 10.30
CA SER A 517 22.08 -0.28 9.36
C SER A 517 23.22 0.65 8.96
N LEU A 518 22.91 1.87 8.51
CA LEU A 518 23.92 2.87 8.15
C LEU A 518 24.83 3.22 9.34
N SER A 519 24.27 3.37 10.53
CA SER A 519 25.04 3.75 11.73
C SER A 519 26.09 2.70 12.16
N LEU A 520 25.94 1.45 11.73
CA LEU A 520 26.85 0.36 12.05
C LEU A 520 28.01 0.21 11.06
N HIS A 521 27.89 0.78 9.85
CA HIS A 521 28.84 0.56 8.75
C HIS A 521 29.46 1.87 8.29
N ASP A 522 30.77 1.88 8.06
CA ASP A 522 31.44 3.01 7.40
C ASP A 522 31.29 2.94 5.88
N LEU A 523 31.53 4.06 5.20
CA LEU A 523 31.38 4.14 3.75
C LEU A 523 32.32 3.18 3.00
N ALA A 524 33.51 2.92 3.52
CA ALA A 524 34.45 1.96 2.92
C ALA A 524 33.89 0.53 2.92
N THR A 525 33.22 0.12 4.00
CA THR A 525 32.51 -1.16 4.07
C THR A 525 31.34 -1.20 3.09
N CYS A 526 30.57 -0.12 2.97
CA CYS A 526 29.50 0.00 1.98
C CYS A 526 30.02 -0.15 0.54
N HIS A 527 31.17 0.45 0.20
CA HIS A 527 31.81 0.25 -1.11
C HIS A 527 32.13 -1.24 -1.36
N GLY A 528 32.70 -1.92 -0.35
CA GLY A 528 33.00 -3.35 -0.45
C GLY A 528 31.75 -4.22 -0.66
N MET A 529 30.67 -3.92 0.08
CA MET A 529 29.37 -4.58 -0.09
C MET A 529 28.79 -4.36 -1.49
N ALA A 530 28.90 -3.14 -2.02
CA ALA A 530 28.46 -2.83 -3.38
C ALA A 530 29.25 -3.63 -4.43
N THR A 531 30.58 -3.70 -4.30
CA THR A 531 31.41 -4.53 -5.19
C THR A 531 30.99 -6.01 -5.12
N ALA A 532 30.82 -6.57 -3.92
CA ALA A 532 30.42 -7.96 -3.74
C ALA A 532 29.04 -8.26 -4.37
N ALA A 533 28.07 -7.36 -4.20
CA ALA A 533 26.74 -7.50 -4.78
C ALA A 533 26.75 -7.40 -6.33
N LEU A 534 27.59 -6.53 -6.89
CA LEU A 534 27.75 -6.38 -8.35
C LEU A 534 28.46 -7.58 -9.00
N ASP A 535 29.39 -8.21 -8.30
CA ASP A 535 30.18 -9.35 -8.79
C ASP A 535 29.45 -10.69 -8.66
N ALA A 536 28.35 -10.74 -7.91
CA ALA A 536 27.54 -11.92 -7.72
C ALA A 536 26.88 -12.43 -9.01
N ARG A 537 26.62 -13.74 -9.05
CA ARG A 537 26.03 -14.41 -10.22
C ARG A 537 24.50 -14.40 -10.21
N THR A 538 23.91 -14.39 -9.02
CA THR A 538 22.45 -14.48 -8.80
C THR A 538 22.03 -13.46 -7.75
N ALA A 539 20.73 -13.17 -7.68
CA ALA A 539 20.17 -12.31 -6.63
C ALA A 539 20.44 -12.87 -5.22
N ALA A 540 20.32 -14.19 -5.05
CA ALA A 540 20.62 -14.88 -3.79
C ALA A 540 22.12 -14.74 -3.43
N ASP A 541 23.03 -15.04 -4.38
CA ASP A 541 24.47 -14.89 -4.19
C ASP A 541 24.82 -13.44 -3.77
N ALA A 542 24.17 -12.43 -4.38
CA ALA A 542 24.39 -11.02 -4.08
C ALA A 542 23.98 -10.68 -2.65
N ARG A 543 22.79 -11.11 -2.25
CA ARG A 543 22.26 -10.89 -0.90
C ARG A 543 23.11 -11.61 0.15
N GLU A 544 23.47 -12.86 -0.08
CA GLU A 544 24.31 -13.64 0.83
C GLU A 544 25.71 -13.03 1.00
N ALA A 545 26.32 -12.55 -0.10
CA ALA A 545 27.61 -11.88 -0.04
C ALA A 545 27.57 -10.61 0.83
N VAL A 546 26.49 -9.82 0.73
CA VAL A 546 26.32 -8.63 1.58
C VAL A 546 26.02 -9.00 3.04
N ILE A 547 25.21 -10.04 3.29
CA ILE A 547 24.95 -10.53 4.64
C ILE A 547 26.25 -10.97 5.33
N ALA A 548 27.14 -11.67 4.62
CA ALA A 548 28.41 -12.12 5.18
C ALA A 548 29.34 -10.96 5.60
N MET A 549 29.11 -9.76 5.06
CA MET A 549 29.86 -8.53 5.39
C MET A 549 29.14 -7.64 6.40
N ALA A 550 27.87 -7.92 6.69
CA ALA A 550 27.04 -7.10 7.56
C ALA A 550 27.40 -7.28 9.04
N HIS A 551 27.30 -6.19 9.79
CA HIS A 551 27.50 -6.20 11.23
C HIS A 551 26.54 -7.18 11.91
N GLU A 552 27.04 -7.93 12.89
CA GLU A 552 26.30 -8.98 13.59
C GLU A 552 24.97 -8.47 14.18
N ASP A 553 24.99 -7.29 14.82
CA ASP A 553 23.79 -6.64 15.35
C ASP A 553 22.73 -6.36 14.28
N LEU A 554 23.11 -6.05 13.04
CA LEU A 554 22.14 -5.89 11.97
C LEU A 554 21.56 -7.25 11.59
N THR A 555 22.41 -8.25 11.35
CA THR A 555 21.98 -9.59 10.93
C THR A 555 21.07 -10.26 11.97
N ALA A 556 21.26 -9.99 13.26
CA ALA A 556 20.40 -10.50 14.34
C ALA A 556 18.99 -9.90 14.34
N LEU A 557 18.76 -8.78 13.62
CA LEU A 557 17.47 -8.09 13.53
C LEU A 557 16.71 -8.35 12.23
N LEU A 558 17.40 -8.83 11.19
CA LEU A 558 16.82 -9.27 9.92
C LEU A 558 16.22 -10.65 10.09
#